data_AF-A0A4R7K535-F1
#
_entry.id   AF-A0A4R7K535-F1
#
_cell.length_a   1.000
_cell.length_b   1.000
_cell.length_c   1.000
_cell.angle_alpha   90.00
_cell.angle_beta   90.00
_cell.angle_gamma   90.00
#
_symmetry.space_group_name_H-M   'P 1'
#
loop_
_entity.id
_entity.type
_entity.pdbx_description
1 polymer ?
#
loop_
_entity_poly.entity_id
_entity_poly.type
_entity_poly.pdbx_seq_one_letter_code
_entity_poly.pdbx_strand_id
1 'polypeptide(L)'
;MEKSKIDEILVSLGFGFPESKNDNIAFEETFEKYQFEADANKIDSEKILKSLKPKKKVTNIDYHRRTVLAAEIVYKLHKENTLGHLKLQKLIYLCQHSAQMDLYTNFLKQAMGPYDNRLMRSLDKQFKVNQWFQFSGGEYLKYQPLSKIGGHREWYEKYFSNQLSEIDFIIEKFRITKTKRVELIATVFACWKEIIEEKQLFNNEILIKKFYNWHPDKSKFSKQEIIDIIEWMKNEGFYPKIDLASS
;
A
#
# COMPACT_ATOMS: atom_id res chain seq x y z
N MET A 1 -31.53 1.57 -1.38
CA MET A 1 -31.04 0.25 -1.80
C MET A 1 -31.80 -0.75 -0.95
N GLU A 2 -32.68 -1.57 -1.52
CA GLU A 2 -33.46 -2.54 -0.73
C GLU A 2 -32.49 -3.49 -0.02
N LYS A 3 -32.68 -3.66 1.29
CA LYS A 3 -31.90 -4.61 2.09
C LYS A 3 -32.22 -6.02 1.60
N SER A 4 -31.21 -6.89 1.53
CA SER A 4 -31.48 -8.27 1.18
C SER A 4 -32.24 -8.94 2.32
N LYS A 5 -33.10 -9.92 2.03
CA LYS A 5 -33.77 -10.74 3.06
C LYS A 5 -32.80 -11.36 4.06
N ILE A 6 -31.56 -11.61 3.63
CA ILE A 6 -30.50 -12.14 4.49
C ILE A 6 -30.05 -11.08 5.50
N ASP A 7 -29.94 -9.82 5.10
CA ASP A 7 -29.60 -8.71 5.99
C ASP A 7 -30.70 -8.48 7.03
N GLU A 8 -31.97 -8.57 6.63
CA GLU A 8 -33.11 -8.49 7.55
C GLU A 8 -33.10 -9.61 8.59
N ILE A 9 -32.79 -10.84 8.17
CA ILE A 9 -32.66 -12.00 9.06
C ILE A 9 -31.49 -11.80 10.04
N LEU A 10 -30.32 -11.36 9.56
CA LEU A 10 -29.14 -11.12 10.41
C LEU A 10 -29.40 -10.02 11.43
N VAL A 11 -30.10 -8.95 11.05
CA VAL A 11 -30.53 -7.89 11.97
C VAL A 11 -31.51 -8.44 13.01
N SER A 12 -32.49 -9.26 12.60
CA SER A 12 -33.45 -9.87 13.53
C SER A 12 -32.82 -10.85 14.52
N LEU A 13 -31.70 -11.48 14.16
CA LEU A 13 -30.94 -12.42 14.99
C LEU A 13 -29.89 -11.71 15.88
N GLY A 14 -29.81 -10.38 15.85
CA GLY A 14 -28.87 -9.61 16.66
C GLY A 14 -27.43 -9.55 16.11
N PHE A 15 -27.22 -9.93 14.85
CA PHE A 15 -25.91 -9.87 14.17
C PHE A 15 -25.73 -8.63 13.27
N GLY A 16 -26.67 -7.69 13.29
CA GLY A 16 -26.60 -6.41 12.58
C GLY A 16 -26.21 -5.25 13.50
N PHE A 17 -25.70 -4.16 12.91
CA PHE A 17 -25.49 -2.90 13.65
C PHE A 17 -26.81 -2.13 13.76
N PRO A 18 -27.05 -1.39 14.86
CA PRO A 18 -28.26 -0.57 14.98
C PRO A 18 -28.25 0.54 13.93
N GLU A 19 -29.35 0.65 13.17
CA GLU A 19 -29.47 1.57 12.04
C GLU A 19 -30.51 2.68 12.27
N SER A 20 -31.30 2.57 13.33
CA SER A 20 -32.26 3.58 13.74
C SER A 20 -32.04 4.04 15.18
N LYS A 21 -32.62 5.20 15.51
CA LYS A 21 -32.57 5.74 16.88
C LYS A 21 -33.23 4.81 17.91
N ASN A 22 -34.27 4.09 17.51
CA ASN A 22 -34.94 3.11 18.38
C ASN A 22 -34.09 1.85 18.57
N ASP A 23 -33.36 1.42 17.54
CA ASP A 23 -32.43 0.28 17.64
C ASP A 23 -31.24 0.60 18.56
N ASN A 24 -30.76 1.85 18.53
CA ASN A 24 -29.72 2.30 19.46
C ASN A 24 -30.21 2.27 20.92
N ILE A 25 -31.44 2.71 21.19
CA ILE A 25 -32.03 2.66 22.54
C ILE A 25 -32.16 1.20 22.99
N ALA A 26 -32.71 0.33 22.14
CA ALA A 26 -32.84 -1.09 22.45
C ALA A 26 -31.47 -1.77 22.65
N PHE A 27 -30.45 -1.40 21.87
CA PHE A 27 -29.08 -1.88 22.05
C PHE A 27 -28.51 -1.41 23.38
N GLU A 28 -28.62 -0.12 23.71
CA GLU A 28 -28.16 0.44 24.98
C GLU A 28 -28.86 -0.22 26.17
N GLU A 29 -30.18 -0.41 26.14
CA GLU A 29 -30.96 -1.11 27.18
C GLU A 29 -30.55 -2.59 27.33
N THR A 30 -30.26 -3.27 26.22
CA THR A 30 -29.83 -4.69 26.21
C THR A 30 -28.48 -4.86 26.89
N PHE A 31 -27.56 -3.91 26.68
CA PHE A 31 -26.21 -3.94 27.25
C PHE A 31 -26.06 -3.13 28.54
N GLU A 32 -27.11 -2.43 29.00
CA GLU A 32 -27.10 -1.62 30.23
C GLU A 32 -26.77 -2.47 31.47
N LYS A 33 -27.18 -3.74 31.46
CA LYS A 33 -26.90 -4.72 32.53
C LYS A 33 -25.65 -5.57 32.26
N TYR A 34 -25.03 -5.45 31.09
CA TYR A 34 -23.86 -6.21 30.72
C TYR A 34 -22.62 -5.59 31.37
N GLN A 35 -22.23 -6.09 32.53
CA GLN A 35 -20.95 -5.70 33.12
C GLN A 35 -19.82 -6.34 32.32
N PHE A 36 -19.07 -5.50 31.61
CA PHE A 36 -17.81 -5.92 30.99
C PHE A 36 -16.79 -6.19 32.10
N GLU A 37 -16.77 -7.42 32.60
CA GLU A 37 -15.70 -7.89 33.48
C GLU A 37 -14.50 -8.30 32.61
N ALA A 38 -13.70 -7.31 32.21
CA ALA A 38 -12.33 -7.62 31.83
C ALA A 38 -11.58 -8.12 33.07
N ASP A 39 -11.45 -9.43 33.17
CA ASP A 39 -10.61 -10.05 34.19
C ASP A 39 -9.14 -9.75 33.86
N ALA A 40 -8.61 -8.69 34.47
CA ALA A 40 -7.23 -8.26 34.30
C ALA A 40 -6.23 -9.39 34.63
N ASN A 41 -6.62 -10.37 35.46
CA ASN A 41 -5.78 -11.52 35.81
C ASN A 41 -5.79 -12.62 34.73
N LYS A 42 -6.75 -12.60 33.80
CA LYS A 42 -6.75 -13.46 32.58
C LYS A 42 -5.99 -12.83 31.42
N ILE A 43 -5.60 -11.56 31.52
CA ILE A 43 -4.75 -10.89 30.54
C ILE A 43 -3.30 -11.23 30.88
N ASP A 44 -2.78 -12.26 30.22
CA ASP A 44 -1.36 -12.61 30.30
C ASP A 44 -0.51 -11.57 29.57
N SER A 45 -0.18 -10.51 30.31
CA SER A 45 0.64 -9.40 29.84
C SER A 45 2.00 -9.86 29.33
N GLU A 46 2.59 -10.90 29.92
CA GLU A 46 3.85 -11.49 29.45
C GLU A 46 3.69 -12.20 28.11
N LYS A 47 2.63 -12.98 27.91
CA LYS A 47 2.33 -13.64 26.63
C LYS A 47 2.04 -12.61 25.54
N ILE A 48 1.35 -11.52 25.87
CA ILE A 48 1.16 -10.39 24.96
C ILE A 48 2.52 -9.77 24.63
N LEU A 49 3.34 -9.43 25.62
CA LEU A 49 4.69 -8.88 25.41
C LEU A 49 5.62 -9.81 24.62
N LYS A 50 5.57 -11.13 24.86
CA LYS A 50 6.32 -12.15 24.11
C LYS A 50 5.81 -12.30 22.67
N SER A 51 4.50 -12.10 22.43
CA SER A 51 3.91 -12.12 21.10
C SER A 51 4.18 -10.84 20.30
N LEU A 52 4.46 -9.73 20.99
CA LEU A 52 4.90 -8.48 20.38
C LEU A 52 6.37 -8.63 19.96
N LYS A 53 6.60 -9.05 18.70
CA LYS A 53 7.93 -9.03 18.11
C LYS A 53 8.54 -7.64 18.32
N PRO A 54 9.77 -7.52 18.87
CA PRO A 54 10.41 -6.23 19.03
C PRO A 54 10.50 -5.55 17.66
N LYS A 55 9.95 -4.33 17.54
CA LYS A 55 10.09 -3.55 16.30
C LYS A 55 11.57 -3.37 16.03
N LYS A 56 12.06 -3.95 14.91
CA LYS A 56 13.44 -3.76 14.42
C LYS A 56 13.78 -2.27 14.50
N LYS A 57 14.84 -1.93 15.24
CA LYS A 57 15.27 -0.54 15.40
C LYS A 57 15.72 -0.03 14.04
N VAL A 58 14.99 0.94 13.51
CA VAL A 58 15.24 1.53 12.20
C VAL A 58 16.57 2.28 12.25
N THR A 59 17.42 2.04 11.25
CA THR A 59 18.75 2.63 11.13
C THR A 59 18.80 3.68 10.03
N ASN A 60 19.84 4.52 10.02
CA ASN A 60 20.10 5.44 8.90
C ASN A 60 20.27 4.71 7.56
N ILE A 61 20.76 3.46 7.59
CA ILE A 61 20.91 2.63 6.39
C ILE A 61 19.53 2.32 5.78
N ASP A 62 18.53 2.01 6.60
CA ASP A 62 17.17 1.72 6.11
C ASP A 62 16.54 2.94 5.41
N TYR A 63 16.73 4.13 5.99
CA TYR A 63 16.32 5.39 5.36
C TYR A 63 17.10 5.66 4.06
N HIS A 64 18.40 5.35 4.03
CA HIS A 64 19.23 5.56 2.85
C HIS A 64 18.82 4.62 1.70
N ARG A 65 18.59 3.33 1.98
CA ARG A 65 18.17 2.34 0.96
C ARG A 65 16.92 2.77 0.20
N ARG A 66 15.86 3.17 0.91
CA ARG A 66 14.62 3.65 0.26
C ARG A 66 14.83 4.96 -0.52
N THR A 67 15.73 5.83 -0.06
CA THR A 67 16.07 7.07 -0.78
C THR A 67 16.84 6.77 -2.07
N VAL A 68 17.77 5.82 -2.05
CA VAL A 68 18.54 5.40 -3.23
C VAL A 68 17.62 4.77 -4.28
N LEU A 69 16.69 3.89 -3.90
CA LEU A 69 15.68 3.37 -4.83
C LEU A 69 14.85 4.49 -5.46
N ALA A 70 14.37 5.42 -4.62
CA ALA A 70 13.59 6.55 -5.11
C ALA A 70 14.40 7.44 -6.06
N ALA A 71 15.68 7.66 -5.77
CA ALA A 71 16.58 8.44 -6.62
C ALA A 71 16.77 7.77 -7.99
N GLU A 72 16.85 6.44 -8.05
CA GLU A 72 16.94 5.71 -9.32
C GLU A 72 15.65 5.83 -10.15
N ILE A 73 14.49 5.66 -9.51
CA ILE A 73 13.20 5.86 -10.19
C ILE A 73 13.10 7.28 -10.74
N VAL A 74 13.46 8.29 -9.95
CA VAL A 74 13.47 9.70 -10.41
C VAL A 74 14.51 9.92 -11.50
N TYR A 75 15.71 9.36 -11.37
CA TYR A 75 16.76 9.48 -12.39
C TYR A 75 16.29 8.98 -13.75
N LYS A 76 15.63 7.82 -13.79
CA LYS A 76 15.09 7.26 -15.04
C LYS A 76 13.84 7.99 -15.57
N LEU A 77 13.06 8.64 -14.71
CA LEU A 77 11.72 9.16 -15.05
C LEU A 77 11.54 10.69 -14.90
N HIS A 78 12.55 11.46 -14.48
CA HIS A 78 12.40 12.91 -14.24
C HIS A 78 12.02 13.72 -15.48
N LYS A 79 12.26 13.18 -16.68
CA LYS A 79 11.84 13.76 -17.96
C LYS A 79 10.39 13.41 -18.34
N GLU A 80 9.72 12.54 -17.58
CA GLU A 80 8.33 12.15 -17.79
C GLU A 80 7.40 13.07 -17.01
N ASN A 81 6.50 13.79 -17.70
CA ASN A 81 5.55 14.73 -17.07
C ASN A 81 4.60 14.08 -16.05
N THR A 82 4.40 12.76 -16.18
CA THR A 82 3.53 11.97 -15.30
C THR A 82 4.17 11.73 -13.94
N LEU A 83 5.49 11.89 -13.80
CA LEU A 83 6.17 11.67 -12.53
C LEU A 83 5.91 12.82 -11.55
N GLY A 84 5.27 12.47 -10.44
CA GLY A 84 5.15 13.30 -9.26
C GLY A 84 5.12 12.43 -8.01
N HIS A 85 4.95 13.05 -6.84
CA HIS A 85 4.95 12.37 -5.54
C HIS A 85 4.11 11.10 -5.50
N LEU A 86 2.87 11.18 -5.98
CA LEU A 86 1.97 10.04 -5.96
C LEU A 86 2.50 8.88 -6.81
N LYS A 87 2.92 9.16 -8.06
CA LYS A 87 3.47 8.12 -8.96
C LYS A 87 4.75 7.53 -8.39
N LEU A 88 5.71 8.35 -7.95
CA LEU A 88 6.96 7.88 -7.34
C LEU A 88 6.67 6.94 -6.17
N GLN A 89 5.74 7.33 -5.30
CA GLN A 89 5.37 6.53 -4.14
C GLN A 89 4.77 5.18 -4.51
N LYS A 90 3.94 5.12 -5.55
CA LYS A 90 3.41 3.85 -6.07
C LYS A 90 4.50 2.98 -6.68
N LEU A 91 5.45 3.57 -7.41
CA LEU A 91 6.56 2.82 -7.96
C LEU A 91 7.45 2.23 -6.86
N ILE A 92 7.70 2.97 -5.77
CA ILE A 92 8.41 2.44 -4.59
C ILE A 92 7.65 1.26 -3.99
N TYR A 93 6.33 1.40 -3.75
CA TYR A 93 5.48 0.32 -3.24
C TYR A 93 5.55 -0.94 -4.12
N LEU A 94 5.41 -0.75 -5.43
CA LEU A 94 5.43 -1.85 -6.40
C LEU A 94 6.80 -2.51 -6.47
N CYS A 95 7.90 -1.74 -6.51
CA CYS A 95 9.26 -2.28 -6.47
C CYS A 95 9.48 -3.11 -5.19
N GLN A 96 9.12 -2.54 -4.03
CA GLN A 96 9.32 -3.18 -2.75
C GLN A 96 8.64 -4.55 -2.67
N HIS A 97 7.39 -4.65 -3.09
CA HIS A 97 6.62 -5.88 -2.93
C HIS A 97 6.76 -6.86 -4.10
N SER A 98 6.97 -6.37 -5.33
CA SER A 98 7.19 -7.24 -6.49
C SER A 98 8.58 -7.86 -6.50
N ALA A 99 9.59 -7.18 -5.94
CA ALA A 99 10.96 -7.67 -5.85
C ALA A 99 11.34 -8.15 -4.43
N GLN A 100 10.36 -8.32 -3.54
CA GLN A 100 10.53 -8.84 -2.17
C GLN A 100 11.63 -8.12 -1.37
N MET A 101 11.66 -6.79 -1.44
CA MET A 101 12.64 -5.97 -0.72
C MET A 101 12.20 -5.69 0.72
N ASP A 102 13.13 -5.80 1.67
CA ASP A 102 12.98 -5.24 3.02
C ASP A 102 13.35 -3.75 3.01
N LEU A 103 12.36 -2.89 2.73
CA LEU A 103 12.49 -1.43 2.80
C LEU A 103 11.66 -0.85 3.94
N TYR A 104 12.25 0.11 4.66
CA TYR A 104 11.56 0.79 5.73
C TYR A 104 10.54 1.81 5.20
N THR A 105 9.29 1.38 5.09
CA THR A 105 8.15 2.17 4.61
C THR A 105 6.92 1.88 5.46
N ASN A 106 5.98 2.82 5.55
CA ASN A 106 4.73 2.64 6.28
C ASN A 106 3.52 2.94 5.40
N PHE A 107 3.28 2.08 4.39
CA PHE A 107 2.14 2.22 3.49
C PHE A 107 0.83 1.85 4.20
N LEU A 108 -0.01 2.84 4.42
CA LEU A 108 -1.34 2.69 5.01
C LEU A 108 -2.40 2.55 3.91
N LYS A 109 -3.55 1.95 4.25
CA LYS A 109 -4.74 1.98 3.39
C LYS A 109 -5.33 3.38 3.38
N GLN A 110 -5.25 4.07 2.24
CA GLN A 110 -5.76 5.43 2.06
C GLN A 110 -6.60 5.53 0.77
N ALA A 111 -7.36 6.62 0.61
CA ALA A 111 -8.15 6.90 -0.59
C ALA A 111 -7.33 6.75 -1.89
N MET A 112 -6.08 7.20 -1.83
CA MET A 112 -5.12 7.17 -2.93
C MET A 112 -4.44 5.79 -3.08
N GLY A 113 -4.97 4.70 -2.52
CA GLY A 113 -4.31 3.38 -2.47
C GLY A 113 -3.27 3.28 -1.34
N PRO A 114 -2.26 2.37 -1.44
CA PRO A 114 -1.22 2.21 -0.41
C PRO A 114 -0.33 3.44 -0.30
N TYR A 115 -0.37 4.15 0.84
CA TYR A 115 0.23 5.48 0.96
C TYR A 115 0.88 5.73 2.32
N ASP A 116 2.08 6.27 2.31
CA ASP A 116 2.90 6.73 3.42
C ASP A 116 2.94 8.28 3.42
N ASN A 117 2.25 8.87 4.40
CA ASN A 117 2.11 10.32 4.58
C ASN A 117 3.43 11.06 4.84
N ARG A 118 4.51 10.36 5.22
CA ARG A 118 5.80 10.94 5.60
C ARG A 118 6.87 10.71 4.55
N LEU A 119 6.70 9.72 3.68
CA LEU A 119 7.74 9.28 2.75
C LEU A 119 8.22 10.40 1.83
N MET A 120 7.32 11.10 1.14
CA MET A 120 7.73 12.12 0.15
C MET A 120 8.51 13.28 0.78
N ARG A 121 8.04 13.82 1.91
CA ARG A 121 8.77 14.88 2.64
C ARG A 121 10.17 14.43 3.04
N SER A 122 10.30 13.17 3.49
CA SER A 122 11.60 12.58 3.81
C SER A 122 12.49 12.48 2.58
N LEU A 123 11.95 12.04 1.44
CA LEU A 123 12.71 11.90 0.20
C LEU A 123 13.17 13.26 -0.35
N ASP A 124 12.29 14.26 -0.41
CA ASP A 124 12.62 15.59 -0.90
C ASP A 124 13.77 16.23 -0.12
N LYS A 125 13.73 16.08 1.22
CA LYS A 125 14.83 16.54 2.08
C LYS A 125 16.15 15.84 1.71
N GLN A 126 16.13 14.53 1.55
CA GLN A 126 17.33 13.76 1.23
C GLN A 126 17.85 14.05 -0.19
N PHE A 127 16.97 14.19 -1.18
CA PHE A 127 17.36 14.55 -2.55
C PHE A 127 18.04 15.92 -2.60
N LYS A 128 17.53 16.91 -1.85
CA LYS A 128 18.15 18.24 -1.76
C LYS A 128 19.50 18.19 -1.03
N VAL A 129 19.59 17.50 0.12
CA VAL A 129 20.84 17.36 0.89
C VAL A 129 21.95 16.71 0.04
N ASN A 130 21.60 15.68 -0.73
CA ASN A 130 22.56 14.99 -1.59
C ASN A 130 22.79 15.69 -2.95
N GLN A 131 22.09 16.80 -3.22
CA GLN A 131 22.13 17.52 -4.49
C GLN A 131 21.79 16.63 -5.71
N TRP A 132 20.83 15.72 -5.56
CA TRP A 132 20.38 14.84 -6.65
C TRP A 132 19.22 15.46 -7.42
N PHE A 133 18.15 15.82 -6.69
CA PHE A 133 16.93 16.36 -7.28
C PHE A 133 16.25 17.37 -6.36
N GLN A 134 15.45 18.25 -6.96
CA GLN A 134 14.51 19.13 -6.29
C GLN A 134 13.10 18.91 -6.85
N PHE A 135 12.12 18.74 -5.96
CA PHE A 135 10.72 18.66 -6.37
C PHE A 135 10.07 20.06 -6.46
N SER A 136 9.33 20.30 -7.54
CA SER A 136 8.53 21.50 -7.81
C SER A 136 7.17 21.08 -8.39
N GLY A 137 6.12 21.07 -7.55
CA GLY A 137 4.81 20.50 -7.91
C GLY A 137 4.05 21.26 -9.00
N GLY A 138 4.35 22.55 -9.20
CA GLY A 138 3.71 23.41 -10.19
C GLY A 138 4.32 23.33 -11.59
N GLU A 139 5.41 22.59 -11.76
CA GLU A 139 6.15 22.56 -13.02
C GLU A 139 5.79 21.35 -13.90
N TYR A 140 6.06 21.47 -15.20
CA TYR A 140 5.84 20.40 -16.18
C TYR A 140 6.70 19.16 -15.86
N LEU A 141 7.98 19.36 -15.55
CA LEU A 141 8.90 18.34 -15.05
C LEU A 141 9.11 18.57 -13.56
N LYS A 142 8.34 17.86 -12.74
CA LYS A 142 8.27 18.14 -11.30
C LYS A 142 9.54 17.82 -10.54
N TYR A 143 10.41 16.96 -11.06
CA TYR A 143 11.71 16.66 -10.45
C TYR A 143 12.82 17.27 -11.30
N GLN A 144 13.44 18.32 -10.78
CA GLN A 144 14.55 19.00 -11.42
C GLN A 144 15.88 18.38 -10.97
N PRO A 145 16.79 18.05 -11.90
CA PRO A 145 18.12 17.57 -11.55
C PRO A 145 18.96 18.68 -10.87
N LEU A 146 19.79 18.30 -9.91
CA LEU A 146 20.76 19.18 -9.24
C LEU A 146 22.20 18.80 -9.61
N SER A 147 23.19 19.48 -9.00
CA SER A 147 24.61 19.38 -9.37
C SER A 147 25.23 17.98 -9.25
N LYS A 148 24.67 17.07 -8.44
CA LYS A 148 25.15 15.70 -8.24
C LYS A 148 24.18 14.64 -8.76
N ILE A 149 23.38 14.95 -9.78
CA ILE A 149 22.52 13.96 -10.43
C ILE A 149 23.30 12.68 -10.77
N GLY A 150 22.72 11.52 -10.45
CA GLY A 150 23.36 10.22 -10.68
C GLY A 150 24.35 9.79 -9.59
N GLY A 151 24.58 10.61 -8.56
CA GLY A 151 25.44 10.29 -7.42
C GLY A 151 24.91 9.18 -6.50
N HIS A 152 23.68 8.71 -6.71
CA HIS A 152 23.09 7.58 -5.99
C HIS A 152 23.45 6.21 -6.60
N ARG A 153 23.95 6.16 -7.84
CA ARG A 153 24.06 4.91 -8.64
C ARG A 153 24.96 3.84 -8.03
N GLU A 154 26.11 4.23 -7.47
CA GLU A 154 27.01 3.28 -6.79
C GLU A 154 26.30 2.58 -5.61
N TRP A 155 25.51 3.34 -4.84
CA TRP A 155 24.71 2.78 -3.76
C TRP A 155 23.54 1.94 -4.26
N TYR A 156 22.97 2.31 -5.41
CA TYR A 156 21.88 1.57 -6.04
C TYR A 156 22.34 0.17 -6.43
N GLU A 157 23.47 0.07 -7.15
CA GLU A 157 24.07 -1.21 -7.52
C GLU A 157 24.43 -2.04 -6.28
N LYS A 158 24.98 -1.39 -5.24
CA LYS A 158 25.35 -2.08 -3.98
C LYS A 158 24.14 -2.62 -3.20
N TYR A 159 23.05 -1.86 -3.10
CA TYR A 159 21.89 -2.25 -2.27
C TYR A 159 20.91 -3.17 -2.97
N PHE A 160 20.85 -3.11 -4.30
CA PHE A 160 19.83 -3.76 -5.10
C PHE A 160 20.40 -4.65 -6.20
N SER A 161 21.65 -5.11 -6.06
CA SER A 161 22.33 -5.98 -7.04
C SER A 161 21.49 -7.18 -7.48
N ASN A 162 20.68 -7.74 -6.56
CA ASN A 162 19.82 -8.89 -6.80
C ASN A 162 18.43 -8.53 -7.35
N GLN A 163 18.09 -7.24 -7.45
CA GLN A 163 16.76 -6.75 -7.85
C GLN A 163 16.82 -5.80 -9.06
N LEU A 164 17.99 -5.59 -9.67
CA LEU A 164 18.16 -4.61 -10.76
C LEU A 164 17.19 -4.87 -11.93
N SER A 165 17.04 -6.12 -12.36
CA SER A 165 16.13 -6.53 -13.43
C SER A 165 14.67 -6.22 -13.11
N GLU A 166 14.22 -6.58 -11.91
CA GLU A 166 12.85 -6.36 -11.46
C GLU A 166 12.53 -4.86 -11.31
N ILE A 167 13.46 -4.07 -10.77
CA ILE A 167 13.31 -2.62 -10.63
C ILE A 167 13.20 -1.99 -12.02
N ASP A 168 14.09 -2.36 -12.93
CA ASP A 168 14.11 -1.84 -14.30
C ASP A 168 12.83 -2.21 -15.04
N PHE A 169 12.37 -3.46 -14.93
CA PHE A 169 11.09 -3.89 -15.49
C PHE A 169 9.93 -3.00 -15.04
N ILE A 170 9.84 -2.71 -13.73
CA ILE A 170 8.77 -1.88 -13.17
C ILE A 170 8.89 -0.43 -13.66
N ILE A 171 10.09 0.15 -13.65
CA ILE A 171 10.32 1.52 -14.12
C ILE A 171 9.92 1.65 -15.58
N GLU A 172 10.36 0.73 -16.45
CA GLU A 172 10.04 0.77 -17.88
C GLU A 172 8.55 0.53 -18.13
N LYS A 173 7.94 -0.45 -17.45
CA LYS A 173 6.50 -0.75 -17.60
C LYS A 173 5.63 0.47 -17.30
N PHE A 174 6.01 1.25 -16.29
CA PHE A 174 5.22 2.40 -15.85
C PHE A 174 5.74 3.76 -16.36
N ARG A 175 6.78 3.81 -17.19
CA ARG A 175 7.45 5.03 -17.64
C ARG A 175 6.47 6.12 -18.07
N ILE A 176 5.65 5.84 -19.07
CA ILE A 176 4.64 6.77 -19.61
C ILE A 176 3.24 6.60 -19.02
N THR A 177 3.05 5.66 -18.09
CA THR A 177 1.74 5.37 -17.51
C THR A 177 1.25 6.53 -16.64
N LYS A 178 0.01 6.98 -16.86
CA LYS A 178 -0.62 8.07 -16.09
C LYS A 178 -0.75 7.71 -14.61
N THR A 179 -0.52 8.67 -13.73
CA THR A 179 -0.54 8.50 -12.27
C THR A 179 -1.80 7.81 -11.74
N LYS A 180 -3.00 8.18 -12.23
CA LYS A 180 -4.27 7.55 -11.82
C LYS A 180 -4.29 6.05 -12.10
N ARG A 181 -3.73 5.61 -13.25
CA ARG A 181 -3.63 4.19 -13.60
C ARG A 181 -2.61 3.48 -12.72
N VAL A 182 -1.45 4.08 -12.45
CA VAL A 182 -0.45 3.51 -11.51
C VAL A 182 -1.03 3.37 -10.10
N GLU A 183 -1.84 4.33 -9.64
CA GLU A 183 -2.54 4.27 -8.35
C GLU A 183 -3.54 3.11 -8.27
N LEU A 184 -4.35 2.94 -9.32
CA LEU A 184 -5.31 1.84 -9.43
C LEU A 184 -4.58 0.49 -9.39
N ILE A 185 -3.53 0.33 -10.20
CA ILE A 185 -2.71 -0.90 -10.25
C ILE A 185 -2.08 -1.20 -8.89
N ALA A 186 -1.48 -0.20 -8.23
CA ALA A 186 -0.89 -0.40 -6.90
C ALA A 186 -1.92 -0.80 -5.84
N THR A 187 -3.16 -0.31 -5.94
CA THR A 187 -4.25 -0.71 -5.04
C THR A 187 -4.69 -2.16 -5.33
N VAL A 188 -4.88 -2.54 -6.59
CA VAL A 188 -5.20 -3.92 -6.98
C VAL A 188 -4.10 -4.88 -6.54
N PHE A 189 -2.83 -4.51 -6.76
CA PHE A 189 -1.67 -5.27 -6.31
C PHE A 189 -1.68 -5.48 -4.79
N ALA A 190 -1.98 -4.43 -4.01
CA ALA A 190 -2.07 -4.53 -2.55
C ALA A 190 -3.18 -5.49 -2.10
N CYS A 191 -4.37 -5.40 -2.70
CA CYS A 191 -5.47 -6.32 -2.41
C CYS A 191 -5.12 -7.78 -2.76
N TRP A 192 -4.46 -8.01 -3.90
CA TRP A 192 -3.99 -9.33 -4.29
C TRP A 192 -2.96 -9.86 -3.28
N LYS A 193 -1.98 -9.02 -2.90
CA LYS A 193 -0.97 -9.37 -1.92
C LYS A 193 -1.59 -9.82 -0.59
N GLU A 194 -2.60 -9.08 -0.11
CA GLU A 194 -3.34 -9.45 1.12
C GLU A 194 -4.03 -10.81 1.00
N ILE A 195 -4.63 -11.15 -0.15
CA ILE A 195 -5.23 -12.48 -0.38
C ILE A 195 -4.19 -13.59 -0.22
N ILE A 196 -2.99 -13.39 -0.79
CA ILE A 196 -1.89 -14.35 -0.70
C ILE A 196 -1.42 -14.48 0.75
N GLU A 197 -1.23 -13.37 1.45
CA GLU A 197 -0.78 -13.36 2.86
C GLU A 197 -1.82 -13.99 3.81
N GLU A 198 -3.11 -13.81 3.53
CA GLU A 198 -4.22 -14.44 4.25
C GLU A 198 -4.42 -15.92 3.86
N LYS A 199 -3.59 -16.47 2.95
CA LYS A 199 -3.69 -17.84 2.42
C LYS A 199 -5.09 -18.17 1.86
N GLN A 200 -5.78 -17.17 1.34
CA GLN A 200 -7.08 -17.34 0.70
C GLN A 200 -6.90 -17.80 -0.74
N LEU A 201 -7.85 -18.60 -1.23
CA LEU A 201 -7.90 -18.95 -2.65
C LEU A 201 -8.15 -17.69 -3.46
N PHE A 202 -7.29 -17.47 -4.45
CA PHE A 202 -7.41 -16.31 -5.32
C PHE A 202 -8.65 -16.42 -6.22
N ASN A 203 -9.50 -15.40 -6.15
CA ASN A 203 -10.66 -15.22 -7.04
C ASN A 203 -10.84 -13.72 -7.30
N ASN A 204 -11.18 -13.35 -8.55
CA ASN A 204 -11.45 -11.98 -8.94
C ASN A 204 -12.53 -11.32 -8.05
N GLU A 205 -13.61 -12.04 -7.68
CA GLU A 205 -14.66 -11.48 -6.81
C GLU A 205 -14.14 -11.11 -5.41
N ILE A 206 -13.23 -11.93 -4.85
CA ILE A 206 -12.60 -11.66 -3.54
C ILE A 206 -11.72 -10.42 -3.64
N LEU A 207 -10.93 -10.29 -4.71
CA LEU A 207 -10.09 -9.12 -4.94
C LEU A 207 -10.94 -7.86 -5.08
N ILE A 208 -12.00 -7.90 -5.89
CA ILE A 208 -12.91 -6.77 -6.11
C ILE A 208 -13.57 -6.35 -4.80
N LYS A 209 -14.03 -7.31 -3.98
CA LYS A 209 -14.56 -7.02 -2.64
C LYS A 209 -13.52 -6.34 -1.75
N LYS A 210 -12.29 -6.84 -1.69
CA LYS A 210 -11.18 -6.21 -0.94
C LYS A 210 -10.85 -4.81 -1.47
N PHE A 211 -10.91 -4.61 -2.78
CA PHE A 211 -10.67 -3.32 -3.41
C PHE A 211 -11.72 -2.29 -3.00
N TYR A 212 -13.01 -2.63 -3.04
CA TYR A 212 -14.06 -1.72 -2.57
C TYR A 212 -14.01 -1.47 -1.06
N ASN A 213 -13.61 -2.47 -0.28
CA ASN A 213 -13.39 -2.33 1.17
C ASN A 213 -12.11 -1.56 1.52
N TRP A 214 -11.26 -1.24 0.55
CA TRP A 214 -10.00 -0.51 0.79
C TRP A 214 -10.25 0.89 1.34
N HIS A 215 -11.19 1.62 0.75
CA HIS A 215 -11.58 2.98 1.13
C HIS A 215 -12.89 3.37 0.42
N PRO A 216 -13.80 4.17 1.02
CA PRO A 216 -15.06 4.60 0.39
C PRO A 216 -14.90 5.22 -1.01
N ASP A 217 -13.83 6.00 -1.21
CA ASP A 217 -13.45 6.61 -2.50
C ASP A 217 -13.19 5.59 -3.63
N LYS A 218 -13.02 4.29 -3.33
CA LYS A 218 -12.86 3.25 -4.36
C LYS A 218 -14.15 2.91 -5.09
N SER A 219 -15.31 3.32 -4.58
CA SER A 219 -16.62 3.21 -5.25
C SER A 219 -16.69 3.92 -6.61
N LYS A 220 -15.79 4.88 -6.86
CA LYS A 220 -15.71 5.59 -8.16
C LYS A 220 -15.19 4.74 -9.32
N PHE A 221 -14.62 3.57 -9.05
CA PHE A 221 -14.14 2.64 -10.09
C PHE A 221 -15.21 1.59 -10.38
N SER A 222 -15.50 1.39 -11.66
CA SER A 222 -16.40 0.34 -12.10
C SER A 222 -15.78 -1.05 -11.87
N LYS A 223 -16.64 -2.06 -11.74
CA LYS A 223 -16.19 -3.46 -11.62
C LYS A 223 -15.36 -3.88 -12.84
N GLN A 224 -15.76 -3.46 -14.04
CA GLN A 224 -15.05 -3.78 -15.28
C GLN A 224 -13.64 -3.18 -15.30
N GLU A 225 -13.46 -1.91 -14.89
CA GLU A 225 -12.11 -1.31 -14.79
C GLU A 225 -11.18 -2.10 -13.87
N ILE A 226 -11.70 -2.67 -12.77
CA ILE A 226 -10.90 -3.49 -11.86
C ILE A 226 -10.54 -4.82 -12.52
N ILE A 227 -11.49 -5.47 -13.20
CA ILE A 227 -11.28 -6.73 -13.93
C ILE A 227 -10.21 -6.55 -15.01
N ASP A 228 -10.31 -5.49 -15.82
CA ASP A 228 -9.35 -5.19 -16.89
C ASP A 228 -7.93 -5.00 -16.33
N ILE A 229 -7.79 -4.42 -15.14
CA ILE A 229 -6.50 -4.28 -14.46
C ILE A 229 -5.98 -5.63 -13.96
N ILE A 230 -6.83 -6.49 -13.38
CA ILE A 230 -6.44 -7.83 -12.93
C ILE A 230 -5.95 -8.66 -14.13
N GLU A 231 -6.68 -8.63 -15.24
CA GLU A 231 -6.32 -9.34 -16.47
C GLU A 231 -5.02 -8.80 -17.07
N TRP A 232 -4.89 -7.47 -17.16
CA TRP A 232 -3.64 -6.84 -17.58
C TRP A 232 -2.46 -7.27 -16.70
N MET A 233 -2.61 -7.24 -15.37
CA MET A 233 -1.56 -7.68 -14.43
C MET A 233 -1.14 -9.14 -14.64
N LYS A 234 -2.10 -10.04 -14.90
CA LYS A 234 -1.82 -11.45 -15.23
C LYS A 234 -1.04 -11.58 -16.53
N ASN A 235 -1.50 -10.91 -17.60
CA ASN A 235 -0.90 -10.98 -18.93
C ASN A 235 0.53 -10.43 -18.95
N GLU A 236 0.81 -9.41 -18.14
CA GLU A 236 2.13 -8.80 -18.03
C GLU A 236 3.08 -9.55 -17.08
N GLY A 237 2.62 -10.63 -16.43
CA GLY A 237 3.39 -11.30 -15.38
C GLY A 237 3.65 -10.43 -14.15
N PHE A 238 2.83 -9.39 -13.95
CA PHE A 238 3.01 -8.38 -12.90
C PHE A 238 1.99 -8.55 -11.77
N TYR A 239 2.26 -9.49 -10.88
CA TYR A 239 1.42 -9.78 -9.72
C TYR A 239 2.31 -10.19 -8.52
N PRO A 240 1.80 -10.10 -7.28
CA PRO A 240 2.57 -10.49 -6.11
C PRO A 240 2.93 -11.99 -6.18
N LYS A 241 4.21 -12.30 -5.98
CA LYS A 241 4.70 -13.69 -5.94
C LYS A 241 4.46 -14.29 -4.56
N ILE A 242 4.15 -15.58 -4.50
CA ILE A 242 4.06 -16.33 -3.23
C ILE A 242 5.47 -16.43 -2.66
N ASP A 243 5.64 -16.03 -1.40
CA ASP A 243 6.89 -16.22 -0.70
C ASP A 243 6.94 -17.66 -0.18
N LEU A 244 7.56 -18.56 -0.95
CA LEU A 244 7.70 -19.98 -0.59
C LEU A 244 8.73 -20.21 0.54
N ALA A 245 9.33 -19.15 1.08
CA ALA A 245 10.35 -19.24 2.13
C ALA A 245 9.80 -19.49 3.56
N SER A 246 8.51 -19.83 3.71
CA SER A 246 7.86 -20.04 5.02
C SER A 246 7.14 -21.39 5.18
N SER A 247 7.45 -22.36 4.32
CA SER A 247 6.99 -23.76 4.43
C SER A 247 8.11 -24.67 4.91
#